data_AF-A0A351ZAN7-F1
#
_entry.id   AF-A0A351ZAN7-F1
#
_cell.length_a   1.000
_cell.length_b   1.000
_cell.length_c   1.000
_cell.angle_alpha   90.00
_cell.angle_beta   90.00
_cell.angle_gamma   90.00
#
_symmetry.space_group_name_H-M   'P 1'
#
loop_
_entity.id
_entity.type
_entity.pdbx_description
1 polymer ?
#
loop_
_entity_poly.entity_id
_entity_poly.type
_entity_poly.pdbx_seq_one_letter_code
_entity_poly.pdbx_strand_id
1 'polypeptide(L)' 'MNSNMVLGGFLVMLVCQDIVAIKALKKSVREGMLCAMIPGYLLFYGSREENRQVKPLIGWLAGMGLLLMGLVR' A
#
# COMPACT_ATOMS: atom_id res chain seq x y z
N MET A 1 0.36 20.37 11.55
CA MET A 1 -0.35 19.20 10.98
C MET A 1 -1.14 19.64 9.77
N ASN A 2 -0.75 19.25 8.55
CA ASN A 2 -1.50 19.55 7.34
C ASN A 2 -2.45 18.40 6.98
N SER A 3 -3.71 18.50 7.43
CA SER A 3 -4.73 17.45 7.28
C SER A 3 -4.96 17.00 5.84
N ASN A 4 -4.83 17.88 4.85
CA ASN A 4 -5.03 17.54 3.44
C ASN A 4 -3.92 16.62 2.91
N MET A 5 -2.68 16.83 3.37
CA MET A 5 -1.54 15.97 3.01
C MET A 5 -1.65 14.60 3.68
N VAL A 6 -2.09 14.56 4.95
CA VAL A 6 -2.33 13.31 5.67
C VAL A 6 -3.42 12.49 4.97
N LEU A 7 -4.54 13.12 4.62
CA LEU A 7 -5.66 12.46 3.95
C LEU A 7 -5.27 11.96 2.54
N GLY A 8 -4.53 12.78 1.79
CA GLY A 8 -4.02 12.41 0.46
C GLY A 8 -3.06 11.23 0.52
N GLY A 9 -2.10 11.24 1.45
CA GLY A 9 -1.18 10.12 1.65
C GLY A 9 -1.92 8.82 2.02
N PHE A 10 -2.91 8.92 2.90
CA PHE A 10 -3.73 7.77 3.32
C PHE A 10 -4.54 7.19 2.15
N LEU A 11 -5.16 8.04 1.32
CA LEU A 11 -5.90 7.60 0.13
C LEU A 11 -4.99 6.88 -0.89
N VAL A 12 -3.80 7.42 -1.15
CA VAL A 12 -2.85 6.78 -2.07
C VAL A 12 -2.42 5.40 -1.53
N MET A 13 -2.18 5.29 -0.22
CA MET A 13 -1.85 4.01 0.41
C MET A 13 -3.00 3.01 0.26
N LEU A 14 -4.24 3.40 0.55
CA LEU A 14 -5.42 2.52 0.41
C LEU A 14 -5.58 2.01 -1.02
N VAL A 15 -5.57 2.90 -2.01
CA VAL A 15 -5.75 2.50 -3.42
C VAL A 15 -4.66 1.54 -3.88
N CYS A 16 -3.40 1.80 -3.50
CA CYS A 16 -2.30 0.91 -3.85
C CYS A 16 -2.44 -0.46 -3.16
N GLN A 17 -2.89 -0.47 -1.91
CA GLN A 17 -3.09 -1.69 -1.13
C GLN A 17 -4.25 -2.54 -1.69
N ASP A 18 -5.36 -1.92 -2.09
CA ASP A 18 -6.49 -2.60 -2.72
C ASP A 18 -6.10 -3.24 -4.06
N ILE A 19 -5.32 -2.54 -4.89
CA ILE A 19 -4.81 -3.09 -6.16
C ILE A 19 -3.98 -4.35 -5.92
N VAL A 20 -3.13 -4.35 -4.89
CA VAL A 20 -2.30 -5.50 -4.53
C VAL A 20 -3.15 -6.63 -3.94
N ALA A 21 -4.08 -6.31 -3.04
CA ALA A 21 -4.97 -7.29 -2.44
C ALA A 21 -5.82 -8.03 -3.48
N ILE A 22 -6.40 -7.31 -4.45
CA ILE A 22 -7.17 -7.91 -5.55
C ILE A 22 -6.29 -8.84 -6.41
N LYS A 23 -5.06 -8.41 -6.71
CA LYS A 23 -4.11 -9.25 -7.46
C LYS A 23 -3.70 -10.50 -6.68
N ALA A 24 -3.46 -10.37 -5.38
CA ALA A 24 -3.10 -11.47 -4.50
C ALA A 24 -4.29 -12.43 -4.32
N LEU A 25 -5.52 -11.93 -4.17
CA LEU A 25 -6.75 -12.74 -4.08
C LEU A 25 -6.93 -13.67 -5.29
N LYS A 26 -6.59 -13.20 -6.50
CA LYS A 26 -6.65 -14.03 -7.72
C LYS A 26 -5.69 -15.22 -7.71
N LYS A 27 -4.63 -15.17 -6.89
CA LYS A 27 -3.59 -16.20 -6.81
C LYS A 27 -3.75 -17.07 -5.56
N SER A 28 -4.02 -16.44 -4.43
CA SER A 28 -4.27 -17.07 -3.14
C SER A 28 -5.17 -16.17 -2.29
N VAL A 29 -6.33 -16.69 -1.92
CA VAL A 29 -7.31 -15.97 -1.10
C VAL A 29 -6.71 -15.54 0.24
N ARG A 30 -5.83 -16.38 0.83
CA ARG A 30 -5.14 -16.07 2.10
C ARG A 30 -4.23 -14.85 1.96
N GLU A 31 -3.37 -14.82 0.93
CA GLU A 31 -2.43 -13.72 0.71
C GLU A 31 -3.18 -12.41 0.39
N GLY A 32 -4.27 -12.52 -0.36
CA GLY A 32 -5.14 -11.39 -0.67
C GLY A 32 -5.82 -10.79 0.57
N MET A 33 -6.35 -11.63 1.46
CA MET A 33 -6.90 -11.17 2.74
C MET A 33 -5.83 -10.51 3.63
N LEU A 34 -4.62 -11.07 3.70
CA LEU A 34 -3.52 -10.49 4.47
C LEU A 34 -3.10 -9.11 3.92
N CYS A 35 -3.03 -8.96 2.59
CA CYS A 35 -2.76 -7.67 1.96
C CYS A 35 -3.85 -6.63 2.23
N ALA A 36 -5.12 -7.04 2.35
CA ALA A 36 -6.23 -6.12 2.65
C ALA A 36 -6.30 -5.74 4.13
N MET A 37 -6.11 -6.69 5.04
CA MET A 37 -6.30 -6.50 6.48
C MET A 37 -5.10 -5.87 7.19
N ILE A 38 -3.88 -6.16 6.72
CA ILE A 38 -2.65 -5.75 7.40
C ILE A 38 -1.95 -4.68 6.54
N PRO A 39 -2.01 -3.40 6.95
CA PRO A 39 -1.27 -2.32 6.32
C PRO A 39 0.23 -2.67 6.29
N GLY A 40 0.83 -2.63 5.11
CA GLY A 40 2.25 -2.96 4.92
C GLY A 40 2.57 -4.43 4.66
N TYR A 41 1.62 -5.37 4.80
CA TYR A 41 1.85 -6.77 4.39
C TYR A 41 2.16 -6.89 2.89
N LEU A 42 1.65 -5.96 2.09
CA LEU A 42 1.99 -5.86 0.66
C LEU A 42 3.49 -5.68 0.39
N LEU A 43 4.26 -5.10 1.32
CA LEU A 43 5.71 -4.95 1.18
C LEU A 43 6.39 -6.31 1.28
N PHE A 44 5.96 -7.13 2.24
CA PHE A 44 6.43 -8.51 2.41
C PHE A 44 5.96 -9.42 1.28
N TYR A 45 4.71 -9.26 0.84
CA TYR A 45 4.17 -10.00 -0.31
C TYR A 45 4.94 -9.65 -1.59
N GLY A 46 5.14 -8.36 -1.85
CA GLY A 46 5.84 -7.89 -3.04
C GLY A 46 7.35 -8.17 -3.03
N SER A 47 8.00 -8.29 -1.87
CA SER A 47 9.39 -8.75 -1.80
C SER A 47 9.55 -10.23 -2.13
N ARG A 48 8.49 -11.04 -1.97
CA ARG A 48 8.47 -12.47 -2.36
C ARG A 48 8.11 -12.68 -3.83
N GLU A 49 7.32 -11.78 -4.43
CA GLU A 49 7.02 -11.82 -5.86
C GLU A 49 8.05 -11.00 -6.66
N GLU A 50 9.08 -11.67 -7.16
CA GLU A 50 10.28 -11.13 -7.80
C GLU A 50 10.07 -10.14 -8.96
N ASN A 51 8.86 -9.91 -9.51
CA ASN A 51 8.73 -9.04 -10.69
C ASN A 51 7.37 -8.34 -10.97
N ARG A 52 6.28 -8.57 -10.22
CA ARG A 52 4.93 -8.14 -10.69
C ARG A 52 4.30 -6.93 -10.00
N GLN A 53 4.87 -6.42 -8.91
CA GLN A 53 4.16 -5.45 -8.04
C GLN A 53 4.90 -4.14 -7.75
N VAL A 54 5.98 -3.84 -8.47
CA VAL A 54 6.82 -2.65 -8.24
C VAL A 54 6.02 -1.34 -8.26
N LYS A 55 5.06 -1.17 -9.19
CA LYS A 55 4.27 0.06 -9.34
C LYS A 55 3.39 0.39 -8.12
N PRO A 56 2.48 -0.49 -7.67
CA PRO A 56 1.66 -0.21 -6.47
C PRO A 56 2.51 -0.13 -5.20
N LEU A 57 3.65 -0.83 -5.12
CA LEU A 57 4.58 -0.71 -3.99
C LEU A 57 5.19 0.69 -3.89
N ILE A 58 5.67 1.24 -5.02
CA ILE A 58 6.18 2.62 -5.09
C ILE A 58 5.08 3.61 -4.72
N GLY A 59 3.86 3.42 -5.24
CA GLY A 59 2.72 4.27 -4.90
C GLY A 59 2.41 4.24 -3.40
N TRP A 60 2.44 3.07 -2.77
CA TRP A 60 2.22 2.93 -1.33
C TRP A 60 3.31 3.63 -0.50
N LEU A 61 4.58 3.47 -0.89
CA LEU A 61 5.72 4.16 -0.25
C LEU A 61 5.65 5.68 -0.43
N ALA A 62 5.23 6.16 -1.60
CA ALA A 62 5.01 7.58 -1.86
C ALA A 62 3.89 8.15 -1.00
N GLY A 63 2.76 7.43 -0.87
CA GLY A 63 1.67 7.79 0.03
C GLY A 63 2.12 7.86 1.49
N MET A 64 2.94 6.90 1.94
CA MET A 64 3.54 6.90 3.28
C MET A 64 4.46 8.10 3.51
N GLY A 65 5.30 8.45 2.52
CA GLY A 65 6.13 9.66 2.60
C GLY A 65 5.31 10.95 2.71
N LEU A 66 4.21 11.04 1.97
CA LEU A 66 3.31 12.20 1.99
C LEU A 66 2.56 12.32 3.32
N LEU A 67 2.16 11.17 3.89
CA LEU A 67 1.54 11.08 5.21
C LEU A 67 2.52 11.54 6.30
N LEU A 68 3.76 11.06 6.28
CA LEU A 68 4.81 11.48 7.23
C LEU A 68 5.11 12.98 7.11
N MET A 69 5.23 13.53 5.90
CA MET A 69 5.40 14.97 5.70
C MET A 69 4.23 15.79 6.23
N GLY A 70 2.99 15.29 6.08
CA GLY A 70 1.78 15.94 6.59
C GLY A 70 1.65 15.92 8.12
N LEU A 71 2.28 14.95 8.79
CA LEU A 71 2.34 14.87 10.25
C LEU A 71 3.44 15.75 10.87
N VAL A 72 4.58 15.89 10.20
CA VAL A 72 5.75 16.63 10.71
C VAL A 72 5.61 18.15 10.54
N ARG A 73 4.86 18.61 9.52
CA ARG A 73 4.44 20.02 9.38
C ARG A 73 3.10 20.26 10.07
#